data_AF-A0A418V585-F1
#
_entry.id   AF-A0A418V585-F1
#
_cell.length_a   1.000
_cell.length_b   1.000
_cell.length_c   1.000
_cell.angle_alpha   90.00
_cell.angle_beta   90.00
_cell.angle_gamma   90.00
#
_symmetry.space_group_name_H-M   'P 1'
#
loop_
_entity.id
_entity.type
_entity.pdbx_description
1 polymer ?
#
loop_
_entity_poly.entity_id
_entity_poly.type
_entity_poly.pdbx_seq_one_letter_code
_entity_poly.pdbx_strand_id
1 'polypeptide(L)'
;MRLSVVPLVLCSFLASCAPRVLGAPGWEIDALSTKASVKLVNAAEFGFCKDSLVGCSVPMGQGCVIMLDKTYFLNGTDRQKVLLLAHEFGHCLDGSKLLYSHNRFGDAGKIYGQYYAPASEGFAEAYARAYLEKCGTNLAPLGWGKGEKCELPDPKQVTAQNLLK
;
A
#
# COMPACT_ATOMS: atom_id res chain seq x y z
N MET A 1 -2.81 -56.07 22.33
CA MET A 1 -2.80 -55.23 21.12
C MET A 1 -3.47 -53.90 21.45
N ARG A 2 -2.73 -52.78 21.45
CA ARG A 2 -3.31 -51.43 21.58
C ARG A 2 -3.25 -50.77 20.21
N LEU A 3 -4.40 -50.43 19.65
CA LEU A 3 -4.51 -49.63 18.43
C LEU A 3 -4.19 -48.17 18.77
N SER A 4 -3.10 -47.66 18.21
CA SER A 4 -2.83 -46.23 18.12
C SER A 4 -3.67 -45.64 16.99
N VAL A 5 -4.66 -44.82 17.32
CA VAL A 5 -5.44 -44.06 16.33
C VAL A 5 -4.90 -42.63 16.27
N VAL A 6 -4.08 -42.42 15.23
CA VAL A 6 -3.87 -41.22 14.39
C VAL A 6 -4.28 -39.83 14.95
N PRO A 7 -3.33 -38.90 15.14
CA PRO A 7 -3.63 -37.48 15.34
C PRO A 7 -3.70 -36.76 13.97
N LEU A 8 -4.81 -36.88 13.24
CA LEU A 8 -5.01 -36.12 11.98
C LEU A 8 -6.08 -35.01 12.08
N VAL A 9 -6.79 -34.90 13.20
CA VAL A 9 -7.99 -34.03 13.28
C VAL A 9 -7.66 -32.60 13.74
N LEU A 10 -6.45 -32.33 14.26
CA LEU A 10 -6.14 -31.04 14.88
C LEU A 10 -5.80 -29.90 13.89
N CYS A 11 -5.46 -30.20 12.64
CA CYS A 11 -5.11 -29.14 11.66
C CYS A 11 -6.31 -28.47 10.99
N SER A 12 -7.53 -29.00 11.12
CA SER A 12 -8.70 -28.49 10.39
C SER A 12 -9.39 -27.30 11.07
N PHE A 13 -9.03 -26.97 12.31
CA PHE A 13 -9.67 -25.87 13.06
C PHE A 13 -8.91 -24.53 13.00
N LEU A 14 -7.72 -24.48 12.39
CA LEU A 14 -6.92 -23.25 12.28
C LEU A 14 -7.25 -22.40 11.03
N ALA A 15 -8.11 -22.89 10.13
CA ALA A 15 -8.48 -22.17 8.91
C ALA A 15 -9.43 -20.97 9.13
N SER A 16 -10.04 -20.84 10.32
CA SER A 16 -11.07 -19.82 10.60
C SER A 16 -10.53 -18.45 11.03
N CYS A 17 -9.21 -18.30 11.22
CA CYS A 17 -8.61 -17.04 11.68
C CYS A 17 -7.88 -16.26 10.59
N ALA A 18 -7.89 -16.72 9.34
CA ALA A 18 -7.34 -15.92 8.24
C ALA A 18 -8.22 -14.68 8.06
N PRO A 19 -7.70 -13.45 8.25
CA PRO A 19 -8.46 -12.23 8.02
C PRO A 19 -9.06 -12.27 6.61
N ARG A 20 -10.38 -12.04 6.48
CA ARG A 20 -11.09 -12.09 5.19
C ARG A 20 -10.40 -11.29 4.08
N VAL A 21 -9.71 -10.21 4.46
CA VAL A 21 -8.94 -9.37 3.55
C VAL A 21 -7.81 -10.10 2.81
N LEU A 22 -7.20 -11.13 3.39
CA LEU A 22 -6.11 -11.88 2.74
C LEU A 22 -6.62 -12.69 1.53
N GLY A 23 -7.87 -13.14 1.58
CA GLY A 23 -8.54 -13.85 0.49
C GLY A 23 -9.26 -12.94 -0.50
N ALA A 24 -9.26 -11.62 -0.29
CA ALA A 24 -9.97 -10.69 -1.16
C ALA A 24 -9.31 -10.58 -2.55
N PRO A 25 -10.10 -10.26 -3.60
CA PRO A 25 -9.58 -9.98 -4.93
C PRO A 25 -8.52 -8.86 -4.90
N GLY A 26 -7.50 -9.00 -5.73
CA GLY A 26 -6.31 -8.19 -5.61
C GLY A 26 -5.24 -8.54 -6.62
N TRP A 27 -4.06 -7.96 -6.43
CA TRP A 27 -2.87 -8.27 -7.20
C TRP A 27 -1.63 -8.08 -6.34
N GLU A 28 -0.48 -8.51 -6.85
CA GLU A 28 0.80 -8.36 -6.18
C GLU A 28 1.63 -7.29 -6.88
N ILE A 29 2.37 -6.52 -6.09
CA ILE A 29 3.41 -5.59 -6.53
C ILE A 29 4.75 -6.17 -6.12
N ASP A 30 5.68 -6.25 -7.05
CA ASP A 30 7.10 -6.50 -6.77
C ASP A 30 7.91 -5.40 -7.48
N ALA A 31 8.26 -4.37 -6.73
CA ALA A 31 8.96 -3.21 -7.26
C ALA A 31 9.95 -2.66 -6.24
N LEU A 32 11.10 -2.20 -6.71
CA LEU A 32 12.20 -1.70 -5.88
C LEU A 32 12.66 -2.71 -4.80
N SER A 33 12.45 -4.01 -4.98
CA SER A 33 12.64 -5.05 -3.94
C SER A 33 11.77 -4.83 -2.70
N THR A 34 10.55 -4.33 -2.90
CA THR A 34 9.46 -4.25 -1.93
C THR A 34 8.29 -5.04 -2.50
N LYS A 35 7.75 -5.95 -1.69
CA LYS A 35 6.56 -6.74 -2.06
C LYS A 35 5.32 -6.18 -1.39
N ALA A 36 4.24 -6.03 -2.14
CA ALA A 36 2.94 -5.62 -1.61
C ALA A 36 1.81 -6.48 -2.18
N SER A 37 0.92 -6.95 -1.31
CA SER A 37 -0.34 -7.58 -1.75
C SER A 37 -1.44 -6.53 -1.70
N VAL A 38 -1.96 -6.13 -2.84
CA VAL A 38 -3.06 -5.16 -2.94
C VAL A 38 -4.38 -5.89 -2.89
N LYS A 39 -5.31 -5.41 -2.08
CA LYS A 39 -6.65 -5.96 -1.86
C LYS A 39 -7.71 -4.89 -2.13
N LEU A 40 -8.69 -5.20 -2.96
CA LEU A 40 -9.87 -4.35 -3.17
C LEU A 40 -11.00 -4.85 -2.28
N VAL A 41 -11.30 -4.10 -1.23
CA VAL A 41 -12.32 -4.43 -0.22
C VAL A 41 -13.20 -3.22 0.07
N ASN A 42 -14.30 -3.36 0.81
CA ASN A 42 -14.99 -2.17 1.32
C ASN A 42 -14.16 -1.56 2.46
N ALA A 43 -14.17 -0.24 2.64
CA ALA A 43 -13.46 0.43 3.73
C ALA A 43 -13.80 -0.14 5.14
N ALA A 44 -15.05 -0.56 5.34
CA ALA A 44 -15.49 -1.24 6.58
C ALA A 44 -14.78 -2.58 6.86
N GLU A 45 -14.09 -3.15 5.87
CA GLU A 45 -13.36 -4.42 5.96
C GLU A 45 -11.84 -4.20 6.15
N PHE A 46 -11.37 -2.96 6.28
CA PHE A 46 -9.94 -2.67 6.52
C PHE A 46 -9.42 -3.24 7.84
N GLY A 47 -10.32 -3.51 8.80
CA GLY A 47 -10.02 -4.16 10.07
C GLY A 47 -9.16 -3.28 10.99
N PHE A 48 -7.84 -3.26 10.77
CA PHE A 48 -6.88 -2.53 11.59
C PHE A 48 -6.89 -1.01 11.34
N CYS A 49 -7.31 -0.59 10.15
CA CYS A 49 -7.34 0.81 9.76
C CYS A 49 -8.73 1.39 9.97
N LYS A 50 -8.82 2.72 10.11
CA LYS A 50 -10.11 3.41 10.26
C LYS A 50 -10.94 3.23 8.99
N ASP A 51 -12.23 2.95 9.17
CA ASP A 51 -13.21 2.77 8.09
C ASP A 51 -13.54 4.07 7.33
N SER A 52 -13.14 5.22 7.89
CA SER A 52 -13.23 6.53 7.22
C SER A 52 -12.17 6.77 6.14
N LEU A 53 -11.21 5.85 5.97
CA LEU A 53 -10.15 5.96 4.98
C LEU A 53 -10.55 5.29 3.65
N VAL A 54 -9.91 5.71 2.56
CA VAL A 54 -10.09 5.10 1.22
C VAL A 54 -8.94 4.19 0.81
N GLY A 55 -7.86 4.19 1.59
CA GLY A 55 -6.70 3.33 1.44
C GLY A 55 -6.05 3.07 2.80
N CYS A 56 -5.31 1.97 2.90
CA CYS A 56 -4.45 1.69 4.04
C CYS A 56 -3.36 0.69 3.70
N SER A 57 -2.15 0.93 4.21
CA SER A 57 -1.02 0.02 4.15
C SER A 57 -0.67 -0.57 5.52
N VAL A 58 -0.63 -1.89 5.61
CA VAL A 58 -0.25 -2.62 6.83
C VAL A 58 1.03 -3.41 6.57
N PRO A 59 2.11 -3.22 7.36
CA PRO A 59 3.34 -3.98 7.20
C PRO A 59 3.13 -5.46 7.54
N MET A 60 3.74 -6.35 6.75
CA MET A 60 3.63 -7.80 6.92
C MET A 60 4.93 -8.50 6.51
N GLY A 61 5.75 -8.83 7.51
CA GLY A 61 7.08 -9.39 7.29
C GLY A 61 7.98 -8.42 6.52
N GLN A 62 8.52 -8.86 5.37
CA GLN A 62 9.35 -8.03 4.48
C GLN A 62 8.53 -7.26 3.42
N GLY A 63 7.21 -7.38 3.44
CA GLY A 63 6.31 -6.68 2.54
C GLY A 63 5.21 -5.93 3.27
N CYS A 64 4.13 -5.64 2.56
CA CYS A 64 2.94 -5.03 3.12
C CYS A 64 1.67 -5.58 2.47
N VAL A 65 0.53 -5.35 3.11
CA VAL A 65 -0.78 -5.47 2.49
C VAL A 65 -1.32 -4.07 2.29
N ILE A 66 -1.70 -3.76 1.05
CA ILE A 66 -2.39 -2.52 0.69
C ILE A 66 -3.87 -2.84 0.55
N MET A 67 -4.72 -2.16 1.30
CA MET A 67 -6.17 -2.26 1.20
C MET A 67 -6.68 -0.98 0.57
N LEU A 68 -7.47 -1.09 -0.50
CA LEU A 68 -8.10 0.05 -1.15
C LEU A 68 -9.61 -0.12 -1.09
N ASP A 69 -10.32 0.98 -0.82
CA ASP A 69 -11.77 0.98 -0.94
C ASP A 69 -12.14 0.71 -2.40
N LYS A 70 -12.81 -0.40 -2.64
CA LYS A 70 -13.12 -0.91 -3.97
C LYS A 70 -13.93 0.09 -4.78
N THR A 71 -14.93 0.72 -4.17
CA THR A 71 -15.84 1.64 -4.88
C THR A 71 -15.09 2.92 -5.25
N TYR A 72 -14.37 3.50 -4.31
CA TYR A 72 -13.56 4.68 -4.53
C TYR A 72 -12.48 4.44 -5.59
N PHE A 73 -11.74 3.34 -5.49
CA PHE A 73 -10.67 3.04 -6.44
C PHE A 73 -11.21 2.77 -7.84
N LEU A 74 -12.24 1.93 -8.01
CA LEU A 74 -12.72 1.58 -9.34
C LEU A 74 -13.44 2.75 -10.04
N ASN A 75 -14.18 3.57 -9.29
CA ASN A 75 -14.92 4.72 -9.82
C ASN A 75 -14.08 6.01 -9.89
N GLY A 76 -12.89 6.02 -9.28
CA GLY A 76 -11.99 7.16 -9.33
C GLY A 76 -11.50 7.46 -10.74
N THR A 77 -11.20 8.73 -10.97
CA THR A 77 -10.41 9.19 -12.13
C THR A 77 -9.03 8.52 -12.13
N ASP A 78 -8.38 8.45 -13.29
CA ASP A 78 -7.04 7.85 -13.39
C ASP A 78 -6.03 8.52 -12.45
N ARG A 79 -6.13 9.85 -12.29
CA ARG A 79 -5.32 10.60 -11.33
C ARG A 79 -5.58 10.16 -9.89
N GLN A 80 -6.84 9.98 -9.49
CA GLN A 80 -7.18 9.53 -8.13
C GLN A 80 -6.67 8.12 -7.87
N LYS A 81 -6.82 7.21 -8.84
CA LYS A 81 -6.30 5.84 -8.75
C LYS A 81 -4.80 5.82 -8.53
N VAL A 82 -4.07 6.61 -9.32
CA VAL A 82 -2.61 6.68 -9.24
C VAL A 82 -2.16 7.26 -7.92
N LEU A 83 -2.71 8.40 -7.52
CA LEU A 83 -2.33 9.03 -6.27
C LEU A 83 -2.63 8.10 -5.08
N LEU A 84 -3.80 7.47 -5.04
CA LEU A 84 -4.15 6.56 -3.96
C LEU A 84 -3.21 5.35 -3.91
N LEU A 85 -3.05 4.60 -5.00
CA LEU A 85 -2.23 3.39 -4.98
C LEU A 85 -0.74 3.70 -4.73
N ALA A 86 -0.21 4.77 -5.33
CA ALA A 86 1.17 5.16 -5.13
C ALA A 86 1.41 5.73 -3.72
N HIS A 87 0.42 6.39 -3.12
CA HIS A 87 0.46 6.84 -1.72
C HIS A 87 0.57 5.64 -0.78
N GLU A 88 -0.32 4.65 -0.94
CA GLU A 88 -0.28 3.45 -0.11
C GLU A 88 1.02 2.65 -0.31
N PHE A 89 1.51 2.53 -1.54
CA PHE A 89 2.80 1.91 -1.79
C PHE A 89 3.97 2.72 -1.19
N GLY A 90 3.84 4.05 -1.11
CA GLY A 90 4.74 4.93 -0.38
C GLY A 90 4.91 4.49 1.09
N HIS A 91 3.82 4.21 1.80
CA HIS A 91 3.91 3.66 3.16
C HIS A 91 4.68 2.33 3.22
N CYS A 92 4.51 1.46 2.22
CA CYS A 92 5.26 0.21 2.15
C CYS A 92 6.76 0.43 1.93
N LEU A 93 7.12 1.40 1.09
CA LEU A 93 8.51 1.80 0.85
C LEU A 93 9.14 2.44 2.08
N ASP A 94 8.38 3.22 2.83
CA ASP A 94 8.85 3.81 4.09
C ASP A 94 9.29 2.72 5.08
N GLY A 95 8.47 1.70 5.29
CA GLY A 95 8.84 0.56 6.13
C GLY A 95 10.02 -0.25 5.57
N SER A 96 9.96 -0.64 4.29
CA SER A 96 10.91 -1.59 3.69
C SER A 96 12.24 -0.99 3.25
N LYS A 97 12.30 0.31 2.94
CA LYS A 97 13.50 1.00 2.42
C LYS A 97 14.05 2.06 3.33
N LEU A 98 13.19 2.69 4.12
CA LEU A 98 13.54 3.81 4.97
C LEU A 98 13.50 3.45 6.45
N LEU A 99 13.08 2.22 6.79
CA LEU A 99 12.95 1.74 8.17
C LEU A 99 12.11 2.70 9.02
N TYR A 100 11.02 3.21 8.46
CA TYR A 100 10.12 4.20 9.08
C TYR A 100 10.79 5.51 9.47
N SER A 101 11.90 5.87 8.82
CA SER A 101 12.49 7.20 9.00
C SER A 101 11.70 8.30 8.29
N HIS A 102 10.71 7.95 7.45
CA HIS A 102 9.89 8.88 6.67
C HIS A 102 10.73 9.83 5.81
N ASN A 103 11.92 9.38 5.41
CA ASN A 103 12.97 10.20 4.81
C ASN A 103 13.22 11.54 5.54
N ARG A 104 13.05 11.58 6.87
CA ARG A 104 13.16 12.77 7.72
C ARG A 104 12.18 13.89 7.36
N PHE A 105 10.97 13.55 6.87
CA PHE A 105 9.98 14.53 6.45
C PHE A 105 9.53 15.52 7.53
N GLY A 106 9.53 15.13 8.80
CA GLY A 106 8.98 15.97 9.86
C GLY A 106 7.53 16.34 9.54
N ASP A 107 7.22 17.64 9.50
CA ASP A 107 5.91 18.16 9.11
C ASP A 107 5.85 18.80 7.72
N ALA A 108 6.87 18.55 6.88
CA ALA A 108 7.00 19.17 5.57
C ALA A 108 5.83 18.84 4.62
N GLY A 109 5.11 17.73 4.86
CA GLY A 109 3.91 17.36 4.11
C GLY A 109 2.73 18.34 4.25
N LYS A 110 2.76 19.28 5.22
CA LYS A 110 1.76 20.34 5.37
C LYS A 110 1.51 21.15 4.09
N ILE A 111 2.48 21.21 3.18
CA ILE A 111 2.35 21.85 1.86
C ILE A 111 1.25 21.21 0.99
N TYR A 112 0.92 19.93 1.23
CA TYR A 112 -0.15 19.21 0.53
C TYR A 112 -1.50 19.32 1.26
N GLY A 113 -1.50 19.83 2.50
CA GLY A 113 -2.67 19.96 3.36
C GLY A 113 -2.38 19.52 4.80
N GLN A 114 -3.24 19.94 5.74
CA GLN A 114 -3.07 19.64 7.17
C GLN A 114 -3.11 18.14 7.48
N TYR A 115 -3.87 17.37 6.69
CA TYR A 115 -3.92 15.91 6.82
C TYR A 115 -2.53 15.26 6.67
N TYR A 116 -1.67 15.82 5.83
CA TYR A 116 -0.32 15.30 5.54
C TYR A 116 0.78 15.86 6.46
N ALA A 117 0.40 16.53 7.56
CA ALA A 117 1.35 17.03 8.55
C ALA A 117 2.16 15.92 9.27
N PRO A 118 1.62 14.72 9.55
CA PRO A 118 2.43 13.62 10.06
C PRO A 118 3.46 13.16 9.02
N ALA A 119 4.69 12.86 9.47
CA ALA A 119 5.80 12.51 8.58
C ALA A 119 5.51 11.32 7.64
N SER A 120 4.80 10.30 8.15
CA SER A 120 4.40 9.12 7.37
C SER A 120 3.48 9.49 6.20
N GLU A 121 2.43 10.27 6.46
CA GLU A 121 1.46 10.75 5.46
C GLU A 121 2.13 11.71 4.47
N GLY A 122 2.97 12.61 4.98
CA GLY A 122 3.71 13.55 4.16
C GLY A 122 4.67 12.88 3.19
N PHE A 123 5.41 11.87 3.64
CA PHE A 123 6.29 11.07 2.78
C PHE A 123 5.49 10.29 1.73
N ALA A 124 4.44 9.58 2.14
CA ALA A 124 3.61 8.79 1.23
C ALA A 124 2.98 9.66 0.13
N GLU A 125 2.48 10.84 0.49
CA GLU A 125 1.92 11.80 -0.46
C GLU A 125 2.98 12.37 -1.40
N ALA A 126 4.17 12.70 -0.90
CA ALA A 126 5.27 13.14 -1.75
C ALA A 126 5.70 12.05 -2.73
N TYR A 127 5.75 10.79 -2.29
CA TYR A 127 6.07 9.66 -3.16
C TYR A 127 5.01 9.50 -4.25
N ALA A 128 3.73 9.55 -3.90
CA ALA A 128 2.62 9.44 -4.85
C ALA A 128 2.69 10.50 -5.95
N ARG A 129 3.07 11.73 -5.59
CA ARG A 129 3.19 12.81 -6.55
C ARG A 129 4.48 12.72 -7.38
N ALA A 130 5.59 12.30 -6.79
CA ALA A 130 6.82 11.99 -7.54
C ALA A 130 6.58 10.85 -8.54
N TYR A 131 5.76 9.86 -8.17
CA TYR A 131 5.32 8.82 -9.09
C TYR A 131 4.51 9.41 -10.24
N LEU A 132 3.53 10.25 -9.93
CA LEU A 132 2.68 10.87 -10.95
C LEU A 132 3.47 11.79 -11.89
N GLU A 133 4.49 12.50 -11.39
CA GLU A 133 5.39 13.30 -12.21
C GLU A 133 6.23 12.43 -13.15
N LYS A 134 6.80 11.33 -12.64
CA LYS A 134 7.72 10.47 -13.40
C LYS A 134 6.98 9.51 -14.36
N CYS A 135 5.82 9.01 -13.96
CA CYS A 135 5.08 7.94 -14.65
C CYS A 135 3.72 8.38 -15.20
N GLY A 136 3.29 9.62 -14.96
CA GLY A 136 1.95 10.06 -15.30
C GLY A 136 0.89 9.20 -14.60
N THR A 137 -0.21 8.94 -15.29
CA THR A 137 -1.31 8.10 -14.76
C THR A 137 -1.13 6.60 -15.01
N ASN A 138 0.04 6.16 -15.48
CA ASN A 138 0.30 4.77 -15.78
C ASN A 138 0.50 3.96 -14.50
N LEU A 139 -0.42 3.05 -14.18
CA LEU A 139 -0.35 2.18 -13.00
C LEU A 139 0.23 0.78 -13.26
N ALA A 140 0.58 0.46 -14.51
CA ALA A 140 1.18 -0.84 -14.84
C ALA A 140 2.46 -1.15 -14.04
N PRO A 141 3.34 -0.18 -13.72
CA PRO A 141 4.47 -0.41 -12.82
C PRO A 141 4.10 -0.84 -11.40
N LEU A 142 2.89 -0.53 -10.95
CA LEU A 142 2.32 -0.98 -9.67
C LEU A 142 1.32 -2.13 -9.87
N GLY A 143 1.43 -2.86 -10.98
CA GLY A 143 0.68 -4.10 -11.24
C GLY A 143 -0.78 -3.91 -11.65
N TRP A 144 -1.26 -2.67 -11.88
CA TRP A 144 -2.64 -2.42 -12.28
C TRP A 144 -2.77 -1.97 -13.73
N GLY A 145 -3.56 -2.72 -14.51
CA GLY A 145 -3.85 -2.42 -15.91
C GLY A 145 -2.74 -2.80 -16.88
N LYS A 146 -2.79 -2.24 -18.10
CA LYS A 146 -1.78 -2.39 -19.15
C LYS A 146 -1.12 -1.03 -19.38
N GLY A 147 0.20 -1.01 -19.56
CA GLY A 147 0.96 0.22 -19.78
C GLY A 147 2.45 -0.08 -19.97
N GLU A 148 3.18 0.92 -20.43
CA GLU A 148 4.64 0.81 -20.60
C GLU A 148 5.35 0.68 -19.24
N LYS A 149 6.60 0.20 -19.28
CA LYS A 149 7.43 0.22 -18.08
C LYS A 149 7.80 1.67 -17.76
N CYS A 150 7.60 2.07 -16.50
CA CYS A 150 8.13 3.31 -15.96
C CYS A 150 9.12 2.97 -14.84
N GLU A 151 10.24 3.68 -14.80
CA GLU A 151 11.16 3.60 -13.68
C GLU A 151 10.56 4.34 -12.47
N LEU A 152 10.39 3.66 -11.35
CA LEU A 152 9.79 4.28 -10.16
C LEU A 152 10.71 5.34 -9.53
N PRO A 153 10.16 6.31 -8.78
CA PRO A 153 10.97 7.22 -7.97
C PRO A 153 11.76 6.44 -6.90
N ASP A 154 13.02 6.84 -6.66
CA ASP A 154 13.81 6.33 -5.53
C ASP A 154 13.27 6.94 -4.22
N PRO A 155 12.75 6.14 -3.28
CA PRO A 155 12.18 6.64 -2.04
C PRO A 155 13.17 7.47 -1.19
N LYS A 156 14.49 7.23 -1.31
CA LYS A 156 15.49 8.01 -0.57
C LYS A 156 15.69 9.43 -1.12
N GLN A 157 15.26 9.68 -2.35
CA GLN A 157 15.39 10.97 -3.03
C GLN A 157 14.09 11.79 -3.01
N VAL A 158 13.00 11.20 -2.53
CA VAL A 158 11.72 11.91 -2.39
C VAL A 158 11.81 12.89 -1.22
N THR A 159 11.58 14.16 -1.52
CA THR A 159 11.48 15.25 -0.54
C THR A 159 10.16 15.99 -0.75
N ALA A 160 9.71 16.73 0.27
CA ALA A 160 8.48 17.54 0.16
C ALA A 160 8.59 18.58 -0.97
N GLN A 161 9.80 19.06 -1.25
CA GLN A 161 10.06 20.23 -2.07
C GLN A 161 10.09 19.96 -3.58
N ASN A 162 9.95 18.70 -4.02
CA ASN A 162 10.11 18.36 -5.44
C ASN A 162 8.96 18.83 -6.36
N LEU A 163 7.93 19.54 -5.89
CA LEU A 163 6.72 19.82 -6.69
C LEU A 163 6.18 21.25 -6.60
N LEU A 164 7.05 22.22 -6.27
CA LEU A 164 6.75 23.65 -6.39
C LEU A 164 7.34 24.28 -7.67
N LYS A 165 7.70 23.47 -8.66
CA LYS A 165 8.17 23.95 -9.97
C LYS A 165 7.06 23.89 -11.01
#